data_AF-A0A831TC42-F1
#
_entry.id   AF-A0A831TC42-F1
#
_cell.length_a   1.000
_cell.length_b   1.000
_cell.length_c   1.000
_cell.angle_alpha   90.00
_cell.angle_beta   90.00
_cell.angle_gamma   90.00
#
_symmetry.space_group_name_H-M   'P 1'
#
loop_
_entity.id
_entity.type
_entity.pdbx_description
1 polymer ?
#
loop_
_entity_poly.entity_id
_entity_poly.type
_entity_poly.pdbx_seq_one_letter_code
_entity_poly.pdbx_strand_id
1 'polypeptide(L)'
;MSVCVAAVALGFLAATSFCTSQTAAQPQPPAKPRKQTVIGSYYAVDPRFEHAMQERIDQARRDLRAQRKAGRATAYLSVPISSRGGGWERTNLEISAFTKQRLEARSGGTIWYLNPGEYQIVQVDGKEPDGGEFLWMWTEILAGEDGLGKDFDMVYFLGPTDVAAFFANYQRPGERLTDGIQHYVERQTSEEFKRAILNDPERLLAFRRFYHLRASVAWSKGAHDEWNIFVRINKKRGVGEQIPMLFDGRALSPAEMETEIERGYELKP
;
A
#
# COMPACT_ATOMS: atom_id res chain seq x y z
N MET A 1 94.30 6.41 -18.58
CA MET A 1 93.76 6.37 -19.96
C MET A 1 92.26 6.23 -19.86
N SER A 2 91.55 7.30 -20.21
CA SER A 2 90.08 7.39 -20.18
C SER A 2 89.44 6.52 -21.26
N VAL A 3 88.35 5.86 -20.93
CA VAL A 3 87.19 5.67 -21.83
C VAL A 3 85.92 5.68 -20.97
N CYS A 4 85.07 6.70 -21.18
CA CYS A 4 83.66 6.76 -20.78
C CYS A 4 82.81 5.84 -21.66
N VAL A 5 81.63 5.41 -21.18
CA VAL A 5 80.28 5.43 -21.84
C VAL A 5 79.31 4.76 -20.84
N ALA A 6 78.55 5.54 -20.07
CA ALA A 6 77.16 6.00 -20.29
C ALA A 6 76.09 4.99 -19.81
N ALA A 7 75.44 5.34 -18.71
CA ALA A 7 74.27 4.68 -18.16
C ALA A 7 73.01 5.05 -18.97
N VAL A 8 72.26 4.06 -19.43
CA VAL A 8 70.96 4.23 -20.07
C VAL A 8 69.88 4.06 -19.00
N ALA A 9 69.21 5.14 -18.62
CA ALA A 9 67.99 5.11 -17.84
C ALA A 9 66.79 5.02 -18.79
N LEU A 10 66.13 3.85 -18.85
CA LEU A 10 64.83 3.69 -19.52
C LEU A 10 63.74 4.28 -18.61
N GLY A 11 63.21 5.44 -18.98
CA GLY A 11 61.96 5.96 -18.44
C GLY A 11 60.76 5.31 -19.13
N PHE A 12 59.98 4.52 -18.39
CA PHE A 12 58.67 4.04 -18.84
C PHE A 12 57.64 5.16 -18.68
N LEU A 13 57.23 5.77 -19.79
CA LEU A 13 56.03 6.62 -19.88
C LEU A 13 54.82 5.71 -20.09
N ALA A 14 54.10 5.40 -19.01
CA ALA A 14 52.80 4.74 -19.08
C ALA A 14 51.74 5.78 -19.48
N ALA A 15 51.33 5.77 -20.75
CA ALA A 15 50.18 6.53 -21.23
C ALA A 15 48.89 5.87 -20.73
N THR A 16 48.37 6.32 -19.58
CA THR A 16 47.03 5.93 -19.11
C THR A 16 45.98 6.63 -19.97
N SER A 17 45.44 5.91 -20.95
CA SER A 17 44.23 6.33 -21.66
C SER A 17 43.05 6.25 -20.70
N PHE A 18 42.62 7.40 -20.17
CA PHE A 18 41.33 7.52 -19.48
C PHE A 18 40.22 7.44 -20.53
N CYS A 19 39.68 6.24 -20.75
CA CYS A 19 38.37 6.08 -21.37
C CYS A 19 37.33 6.61 -20.39
N THR A 20 36.88 7.85 -20.59
CA THR A 20 35.67 8.38 -19.95
C THR A 20 34.47 7.68 -20.55
N SER A 21 34.00 6.63 -19.89
CA SER A 21 32.69 6.04 -20.16
C SER A 21 31.62 7.06 -19.79
N GLN A 22 31.17 7.88 -20.75
CA GLN A 22 29.92 8.60 -20.63
C GLN A 22 28.79 7.59 -20.69
N THR A 23 28.32 7.15 -19.52
CA THR A 23 27.04 6.47 -19.41
C THR A 23 25.98 7.47 -19.85
N ALA A 24 25.45 7.31 -21.07
CA ALA A 24 24.31 8.09 -21.52
C ALA A 24 23.17 7.89 -20.51
N ALA A 25 22.78 8.97 -19.82
CA ALA A 25 21.63 8.96 -18.95
C ALA A 25 20.42 8.55 -19.80
N GLN A 26 19.76 7.45 -19.44
CA GLN A 26 18.50 7.10 -20.09
C GLN A 26 17.52 8.27 -19.94
N PRO A 27 16.78 8.65 -21.00
CA PRO A 27 15.79 9.70 -20.90
C PRO A 27 14.83 9.37 -19.76
N GLN A 28 14.76 10.24 -18.76
CA GLN A 28 13.80 10.09 -17.69
C GLN A 28 12.40 10.10 -18.33
N PRO A 29 11.54 9.10 -18.06
CA PRO A 29 10.18 9.13 -18.57
C PRO A 29 9.50 10.44 -18.14
N PRO A 30 8.66 11.03 -19.00
CA PRO A 30 8.02 12.31 -18.71
C PRO A 30 7.29 12.22 -17.36
N ALA A 31 7.45 13.26 -16.53
CA ALA A 31 6.78 13.33 -15.25
C ALA A 31 5.26 13.24 -15.43
N LYS A 32 4.62 12.39 -14.64
CA LYS A 32 3.15 12.27 -14.64
C LYS A 32 2.53 13.62 -14.28
N PRO A 33 1.43 14.04 -14.94
CA PRO A 33 0.74 15.27 -14.58
C PRO A 33 0.20 15.21 -13.16
N ARG A 34 0.13 16.38 -12.53
CA ARG A 34 -0.46 16.57 -11.20
C ARG A 34 -1.97 16.68 -11.33
N LYS A 35 -2.70 15.79 -10.64
CA LYS A 35 -4.17 15.76 -10.62
C LYS A 35 -4.70 16.09 -9.24
N GLN A 36 -5.65 17.03 -9.17
CA GLN A 36 -6.31 17.43 -7.94
C GLN A 36 -7.51 16.52 -7.65
N THR A 37 -7.84 16.38 -6.37
CA THR A 37 -9.01 15.63 -5.86
C THR A 37 -10.05 16.58 -5.27
N VAL A 38 -11.26 16.06 -5.03
CA VAL A 38 -12.38 16.82 -4.42
C VAL A 38 -12.07 17.44 -3.05
N ILE A 39 -11.10 16.88 -2.31
CA ILE A 39 -10.67 17.43 -1.00
C ILE A 39 -9.40 18.28 -1.08
N GLY A 40 -8.90 18.57 -2.29
CA GLY A 40 -7.75 19.44 -2.51
C GLY A 40 -6.37 18.76 -2.39
N SER A 41 -6.31 17.45 -2.15
CA SER A 41 -5.07 16.66 -2.30
C SER A 41 -4.65 16.55 -3.77
N TYR A 42 -3.36 16.35 -3.99
CA TYR A 42 -2.77 16.20 -5.32
C TYR A 42 -1.96 14.92 -5.45
N TYR A 43 -2.11 14.23 -6.58
CA TYR A 43 -1.39 13.01 -6.90
C TYR A 43 -0.80 13.10 -8.31
N ALA A 44 0.31 12.39 -8.54
CA ALA A 44 0.90 12.25 -9.85
C ALA A 44 0.19 11.09 -10.57
N VAL A 45 -0.57 11.38 -11.63
CA VAL A 45 -1.46 10.41 -12.28
C VAL A 45 -1.12 10.32 -13.77
N ASP A 46 -0.93 9.12 -14.28
CA ASP A 46 -0.77 8.85 -15.70
C ASP A 46 -2.16 8.83 -16.37
N PRO A 47 -2.44 9.74 -17.33
CA PRO A 47 -3.78 9.89 -17.92
C PRO A 47 -4.34 8.61 -18.56
N ARG A 48 -3.49 7.65 -18.93
CA ARG A 48 -3.92 6.37 -19.50
C ARG A 48 -4.79 5.56 -18.55
N PHE A 49 -4.63 5.74 -17.24
CA PHE A 49 -5.41 5.02 -16.24
C PHE A 49 -6.76 5.68 -15.92
N GLU A 50 -7.06 6.86 -16.47
CA GLU A 50 -8.27 7.61 -16.08
C GLU A 50 -9.55 6.81 -16.30
N HIS A 51 -9.66 6.10 -17.42
CA HIS A 51 -10.81 5.24 -17.69
C HIS A 51 -10.91 4.10 -16.67
N ALA A 52 -9.81 3.37 -16.44
CA ALA A 52 -9.79 2.24 -15.50
C ALA A 52 -10.08 2.67 -14.06
N MET A 53 -9.59 3.85 -13.65
CA MET A 53 -9.92 4.45 -12.35
C MET A 53 -11.40 4.81 -12.27
N GLN A 54 -11.96 5.43 -13.33
CA GLN A 54 -13.37 5.81 -13.34
C GLN A 54 -14.29 4.58 -13.26
N GLU A 55 -13.98 3.51 -13.98
CA GLU A 55 -14.74 2.25 -13.88
C GLU A 55 -14.77 1.69 -12.46
N ARG A 56 -13.64 1.77 -11.74
CA ARG A 56 -13.53 1.32 -10.35
C ARG A 56 -14.23 2.25 -9.37
N ILE A 57 -14.17 3.57 -9.57
CA ILE A 57 -14.97 4.55 -8.82
C ILE A 57 -16.46 4.24 -8.98
N ASP A 58 -16.92 4.05 -10.21
CA ASP A 58 -18.32 3.79 -10.50
C ASP A 58 -18.78 2.45 -9.90
N GLN A 59 -17.93 1.42 -9.95
CA GLN A 59 -18.19 0.13 -9.32
C GLN A 59 -18.32 0.26 -7.80
N ALA A 60 -17.33 0.88 -7.12
CA ALA A 60 -17.37 1.08 -5.67
C ALA A 60 -18.60 1.87 -5.22
N ARG A 61 -18.96 2.93 -5.95
CA ARG A 61 -20.16 3.72 -5.67
C ARG A 61 -21.45 2.94 -5.91
N ARG A 62 -21.52 2.09 -6.95
CA ARG A 62 -22.67 1.19 -7.16
C ARG A 62 -22.82 0.21 -6.01
N ASP A 63 -21.73 -0.40 -5.57
CA ASP A 63 -21.73 -1.37 -4.49
C ASP A 63 -22.13 -0.71 -3.18
N LEU A 64 -21.50 0.41 -2.78
CA LEU A 64 -21.90 1.19 -1.60
C LEU A 64 -23.41 1.49 -1.57
N ARG A 65 -23.97 1.97 -2.69
CA ARG A 65 -25.42 2.24 -2.80
C ARG A 65 -26.26 0.97 -2.64
N ALA A 66 -25.86 -0.15 -3.23
CA ALA A 66 -26.57 -1.41 -3.10
C ALA A 66 -26.58 -1.91 -1.64
N GLN A 67 -25.46 -1.74 -0.94
CA GLN A 67 -25.27 -2.14 0.45
C GLN A 67 -26.15 -1.32 1.40
N ARG A 68 -26.17 0.00 1.22
CA ARG A 68 -27.04 0.92 1.96
C ARG A 68 -28.53 0.64 1.68
N LYS A 69 -28.89 0.37 0.42
CA LYS A 69 -30.27 -0.02 0.04
C LYS A 69 -30.70 -1.33 0.70
N ALA A 70 -29.75 -2.24 0.95
CA ALA A 70 -30.00 -3.48 1.69
C ALA A 70 -30.06 -3.28 3.21
N GLY A 71 -30.01 -2.04 3.71
CA GLY A 71 -30.11 -1.71 5.14
C GLY A 71 -28.83 -1.98 5.93
N ARG A 72 -27.69 -2.17 5.26
CA ARG A 72 -26.39 -2.32 5.93
C ARG A 72 -25.71 -0.98 6.13
N ALA A 73 -25.02 -0.84 7.26
CA ALA A 73 -24.02 0.21 7.43
C ALA A 73 -22.83 -0.08 6.51
N THR A 74 -22.19 0.97 6.00
CA THR A 74 -21.07 0.88 5.08
C THR A 74 -19.79 1.39 5.74
N ALA A 75 -18.75 0.57 5.72
CA ALA A 75 -17.45 0.87 6.31
C ALA A 75 -16.35 0.81 5.25
N TYR A 76 -15.29 1.61 5.37
CA TYR A 76 -14.07 1.39 4.60
C TYR A 76 -13.09 0.52 5.40
N LEU A 77 -12.43 -0.45 4.74
CA LEU A 77 -11.37 -1.27 5.33
C LEU A 77 -10.02 -0.86 4.72
N SER A 78 -9.26 -0.04 5.42
CA SER A 78 -7.89 0.33 5.01
C SER A 78 -6.92 -0.81 5.31
N VAL A 79 -6.21 -1.27 4.28
CA VAL A 79 -5.28 -2.41 4.36
C VAL A 79 -3.99 -2.14 3.58
N PRO A 80 -2.84 -2.61 4.07
CA PRO A 80 -1.58 -2.51 3.35
C PRO A 80 -1.52 -3.53 2.20
N ILE A 81 -2.03 -3.21 1.01
CA ILE A 81 -1.99 -4.14 -0.14
C ILE A 81 -0.57 -4.33 -0.69
N SER A 82 0.21 -3.25 -0.81
CA SER A 82 1.56 -3.28 -1.40
C SER A 82 2.51 -4.26 -0.68
N SER A 83 3.39 -4.92 -1.44
CA SER A 83 4.47 -5.78 -0.95
C SER A 83 5.66 -5.02 -0.31
N ARG A 84 5.57 -3.68 -0.20
CA ARG A 84 6.65 -2.85 0.36
C ARG A 84 7.00 -3.29 1.79
N GLY A 85 8.29 -3.29 2.11
CA GLY A 85 8.78 -3.59 3.46
C GLY A 85 8.95 -5.08 3.79
N GLY A 86 8.79 -5.96 2.79
CA GLY A 86 8.97 -7.41 2.92
C GLY A 86 7.67 -8.20 2.80
N GLY A 87 6.52 -7.55 2.62
CA GLY A 87 5.25 -8.21 2.39
C GLY A 87 5.16 -8.88 1.02
N TRP A 88 4.02 -9.55 0.80
CA TRP A 88 3.68 -10.17 -0.47
C TRP A 88 2.24 -9.82 -0.81
N GLU A 89 2.03 -9.23 -1.99
CA GLU A 89 0.73 -8.64 -2.35
C GLU A 89 -0.42 -9.66 -2.25
N ARG A 90 -0.22 -10.89 -2.74
CA ARG A 90 -1.27 -11.93 -2.64
C ARG A 90 -1.60 -12.30 -1.19
N THR A 91 -0.58 -12.40 -0.33
CA THR A 91 -0.82 -12.65 1.10
C THR A 91 -1.53 -11.46 1.75
N ASN A 92 -1.22 -10.22 1.36
CA ASN A 92 -1.94 -9.03 1.83
C ASN A 92 -3.40 -9.01 1.37
N LEU A 93 -3.68 -9.44 0.13
CA LEU A 93 -5.05 -9.59 -0.40
C LEU A 93 -5.83 -10.67 0.38
N GLU A 94 -5.19 -11.80 0.69
CA GLU A 94 -5.76 -12.86 1.54
C GLU A 94 -6.08 -12.35 2.95
N ILE A 95 -5.14 -11.64 3.58
CA ILE A 95 -5.34 -10.99 4.89
C ILE A 95 -6.50 -10.01 4.82
N SER A 96 -6.59 -9.21 3.76
CA SER A 96 -7.69 -8.26 3.58
C SER A 96 -9.05 -8.95 3.50
N ALA A 97 -9.17 -9.97 2.63
CA ALA A 97 -10.39 -10.73 2.48
C ALA A 97 -10.80 -11.44 3.78
N PHE A 98 -9.84 -12.05 4.48
CA PHE A 98 -10.05 -12.66 5.80
C PHE A 98 -10.53 -11.63 6.82
N THR A 99 -9.90 -10.46 6.87
CA THR A 99 -10.23 -9.40 7.83
C THR A 99 -11.63 -8.86 7.57
N LYS A 100 -11.99 -8.59 6.31
CA LYS A 100 -13.37 -8.25 5.91
C LYS A 100 -14.35 -9.30 6.42
N GLN A 101 -14.15 -10.57 6.09
CA GLN A 101 -15.05 -11.65 6.49
C GLN A 101 -15.21 -11.72 8.02
N ARG A 102 -14.11 -11.61 8.76
CA ARG A 102 -14.09 -11.63 10.22
C ARG A 102 -14.85 -10.44 10.82
N LEU A 103 -14.66 -9.22 10.28
CA LEU A 103 -15.34 -8.01 10.77
C LEU A 103 -16.84 -8.04 10.46
N GLU A 104 -17.22 -8.47 9.25
CA GLU A 104 -18.63 -8.61 8.89
C GLU A 104 -19.33 -9.64 9.77
N ALA A 105 -18.70 -10.80 10.01
CA ALA A 105 -19.21 -11.82 10.91
C ALA A 105 -19.37 -11.32 12.35
N ARG A 106 -18.41 -10.53 12.87
CA ARG A 106 -18.49 -9.91 14.21
C ARG A 106 -19.67 -8.96 14.35
N SER A 107 -20.05 -8.27 13.27
CA SER A 107 -21.23 -7.39 13.24
C SER A 107 -22.55 -8.12 13.00
N GLY A 108 -22.54 -9.45 12.87
CA GLY A 108 -23.71 -10.22 12.44
C GLY A 108 -24.16 -9.89 11.01
N GLY A 109 -23.26 -9.39 10.16
CA GLY A 109 -23.54 -8.97 8.78
C GLY A 109 -24.23 -7.60 8.65
N THR A 110 -24.38 -6.85 9.73
CA THR A 110 -25.03 -5.51 9.71
C THR A 110 -24.14 -4.42 9.14
N ILE A 111 -22.81 -4.60 9.19
CA ILE A 111 -21.83 -3.71 8.58
C ILE A 111 -21.22 -4.44 7.38
N TRP A 112 -21.17 -3.76 6.23
CA TRP A 112 -20.42 -4.19 5.06
C TRP A 112 -19.17 -3.34 4.89
N TYR A 113 -18.04 -3.99 4.65
CA TYR A 113 -16.75 -3.30 4.49
C TYR A 113 -16.34 -3.21 3.02
N LEU A 114 -16.18 -2.01 2.48
CA LEU A 114 -15.51 -1.80 1.21
C LEU A 114 -14.02 -2.14 1.35
N ASN A 115 -13.61 -3.25 0.75
CA ASN A 115 -12.24 -3.75 0.80
C ASN A 115 -11.49 -3.34 -0.48
N PRO A 116 -10.42 -2.55 -0.39
CA PRO A 116 -9.70 -2.07 -1.56
C PRO A 116 -9.06 -3.18 -2.39
N GLY A 117 -8.78 -4.34 -1.79
CA GLY A 117 -8.30 -5.54 -2.49
C GLY A 117 -9.26 -6.07 -3.56
N GLU A 118 -10.55 -5.69 -3.52
CA GLU A 118 -11.57 -6.07 -4.51
C GLU A 118 -11.66 -5.08 -5.69
N TYR A 119 -11.00 -3.92 -5.60
CA TYR A 119 -11.10 -2.82 -6.56
C TYR A 119 -9.73 -2.46 -7.17
N GLN A 120 -8.88 -3.47 -7.36
CA GLN A 120 -7.56 -3.27 -7.97
C GLN A 120 -7.71 -2.75 -9.43
N ILE A 121 -6.85 -1.80 -9.78
CA ILE A 121 -6.73 -1.29 -11.15
C ILE A 121 -5.85 -2.28 -11.91
N VAL A 122 -6.27 -2.63 -13.13
CA VAL A 122 -5.49 -3.54 -13.99
C VAL A 122 -4.40 -2.78 -14.74
N GLN A 123 -3.40 -3.53 -15.23
CA GLN A 123 -2.38 -3.00 -16.12
C GLN A 123 -3.02 -2.37 -17.38
N VAL A 124 -2.54 -1.18 -17.77
CA VAL A 124 -2.96 -0.47 -19.00
C VAL A 124 -1.73 -0.27 -19.88
N ASP A 125 -1.81 -0.66 -21.16
CA ASP A 125 -0.72 -0.51 -22.14
C ASP A 125 0.66 -1.02 -21.67
N GLY A 126 0.69 -2.18 -21.01
CA GLY A 126 1.95 -2.76 -20.52
C GLY A 126 2.46 -2.15 -19.20
N LYS A 127 1.73 -1.21 -18.59
CA LYS A 127 2.15 -0.48 -17.39
C LYS A 127 1.24 -0.79 -16.21
N GLU A 128 1.85 -1.09 -15.07
CA GLU A 128 1.14 -1.24 -13.79
C GLU A 128 0.76 0.12 -13.21
N PRO A 129 -0.41 0.24 -12.56
CA PRO A 129 -0.76 1.43 -11.79
C PRO A 129 0.20 1.59 -10.60
N ASP A 130 0.46 2.83 -10.19
CA ASP A 130 1.19 3.12 -8.96
C ASP A 130 0.29 3.78 -7.90
N GLY A 131 0.88 4.10 -6.75
CA GLY A 131 0.12 4.67 -5.65
C GLY A 131 -0.51 6.03 -5.97
N GLY A 132 -0.01 6.80 -6.93
CA GLY A 132 -0.63 8.05 -7.36
C GLY A 132 -1.98 7.82 -8.03
N GLU A 133 -2.07 6.85 -8.94
CA GLU A 133 -3.34 6.43 -9.55
C GLU A 133 -4.31 5.89 -8.49
N PHE A 134 -3.83 4.97 -7.65
CA PHE A 134 -4.66 4.38 -6.60
C PHE A 134 -5.20 5.42 -5.63
N LEU A 135 -4.36 6.34 -5.14
CA LEU A 135 -4.79 7.27 -4.09
C LEU A 135 -5.59 8.43 -4.64
N TRP A 136 -5.41 8.82 -5.91
CA TRP A 136 -6.38 9.70 -6.57
C TRP A 136 -7.77 9.03 -6.62
N MET A 137 -7.83 7.79 -7.14
CA MET A 137 -9.07 7.01 -7.23
C MET A 137 -9.74 6.81 -5.87
N TRP A 138 -8.98 6.39 -4.85
CA TRP A 138 -9.49 6.18 -3.50
C TRP A 138 -9.94 7.49 -2.86
N THR A 139 -9.27 8.62 -3.09
CA THR A 139 -9.77 9.90 -2.59
C THR A 139 -11.16 10.21 -3.14
N GLU A 140 -11.40 9.99 -4.44
CA GLU A 140 -12.69 10.25 -5.09
C GLU A 140 -13.80 9.27 -4.63
N ILE A 141 -13.42 8.07 -4.20
CA ILE A 141 -14.35 7.09 -3.59
C ILE A 141 -14.66 7.50 -2.15
N LEU A 142 -13.63 7.69 -1.33
CA LEU A 142 -13.74 7.87 0.12
C LEU A 142 -14.36 9.21 0.50
N ALA A 143 -14.01 10.27 -0.23
CA ALA A 143 -14.54 11.60 0.03
C ALA A 143 -15.91 11.83 -0.63
N GLY A 144 -16.30 11.02 -1.61
CA GLY A 144 -17.51 11.22 -2.39
C GLY A 144 -17.53 12.55 -3.15
N GLU A 145 -18.64 12.82 -3.84
CA GLU A 145 -18.76 14.01 -4.72
C GLU A 145 -18.74 15.35 -3.97
N ASP A 146 -19.15 15.35 -2.70
CA ASP A 146 -19.20 16.55 -1.84
C ASP A 146 -17.92 16.72 -1.00
N GLY A 147 -17.00 15.76 -1.05
CA GLY A 147 -15.79 15.77 -0.23
C GLY A 147 -16.05 15.54 1.27
N LEU A 148 -17.23 15.05 1.65
CA LEU A 148 -17.65 14.81 3.03
C LEU A 148 -17.76 13.32 3.40
N GLY A 149 -17.52 12.40 2.46
CA GLY A 149 -17.49 10.96 2.71
C GLY A 149 -18.81 10.36 3.20
N LYS A 150 -19.95 10.92 2.78
CA LYS A 150 -21.31 10.54 3.25
C LYS A 150 -21.70 9.08 3.00
N ASP A 151 -20.97 8.38 2.15
CA ASP A 151 -21.23 6.98 1.82
C ASP A 151 -20.62 6.01 2.87
N PHE A 152 -19.88 6.52 3.86
CA PHE A 152 -19.26 5.72 4.91
C PHE A 152 -19.76 6.11 6.31
N ASP A 153 -20.22 5.11 7.05
CA ASP A 153 -20.63 5.23 8.44
C ASP A 153 -19.45 4.99 9.40
N MET A 154 -18.34 4.40 8.92
CA MET A 154 -17.08 4.25 9.66
C MET A 154 -15.88 3.94 8.74
N VAL A 155 -14.67 4.04 9.29
CA VAL A 155 -13.46 3.45 8.70
C VAL A 155 -12.73 2.57 9.71
N TYR A 156 -12.20 1.46 9.22
CA TYR A 156 -11.40 0.51 9.97
C TYR A 156 -10.01 0.39 9.35
N PHE A 157 -8.98 0.69 10.14
CA PHE A 157 -7.58 0.56 9.77
C PHE A 157 -7.02 -0.75 10.34
N LEU A 158 -6.58 -1.63 9.45
CA LEU A 158 -6.03 -2.94 9.80
C LEU A 158 -4.74 -2.80 10.63
N GLY A 159 -4.70 -3.50 11.75
CA GLY A 159 -3.54 -3.51 12.64
C GLY A 159 -2.90 -4.89 12.81
N PRO A 160 -1.87 -4.98 13.68
CA PRO A 160 -1.13 -6.22 13.92
C PRO A 160 -1.99 -7.37 14.46
N THR A 161 -3.04 -7.08 15.24
CA THR A 161 -3.92 -8.12 15.80
C THR A 161 -4.75 -8.79 14.70
N ASP A 162 -5.18 -8.02 13.70
CA ASP A 162 -5.88 -8.55 12.53
C ASP A 162 -4.98 -9.50 11.71
N VAL A 163 -3.72 -9.12 11.49
CA VAL A 163 -2.73 -9.97 10.82
C VAL A 163 -2.44 -11.23 11.64
N ALA A 164 -2.28 -11.09 12.96
CA ALA A 164 -2.08 -12.23 13.84
C ALA A 164 -3.27 -13.20 13.78
N ALA A 165 -4.50 -12.69 13.72
CA ALA A 165 -5.70 -13.51 13.57
C ALA A 165 -5.73 -14.28 12.24
N PHE A 166 -5.22 -13.71 11.15
CA PHE A 166 -5.08 -14.45 9.88
C PHE A 166 -4.12 -15.63 10.03
N PHE A 167 -2.93 -15.39 10.57
CA PHE A 167 -1.92 -16.44 10.72
C PHE A 167 -2.27 -17.47 11.82
N ALA A 168 -3.15 -17.11 12.75
CA ALA A 168 -3.66 -18.03 13.76
C ALA A 168 -4.40 -19.25 13.15
N ASN A 169 -4.99 -19.10 11.95
CA ASN A 169 -5.62 -20.22 11.25
C ASN A 169 -4.64 -21.32 10.82
N TYR A 170 -3.33 -21.02 10.82
CA TYR A 170 -2.27 -21.95 10.44
C TYR A 170 -1.54 -22.53 11.65
N GLN A 171 -1.80 -21.99 12.86
CA GLN A 171 -1.24 -22.46 14.12
C GLN A 171 -1.89 -23.77 14.57
N ARG A 172 -1.10 -24.59 15.25
CA ARG A 172 -1.56 -25.73 16.05
C ARG A 172 -1.72 -25.29 17.52
N PRO A 173 -2.48 -26.04 18.34
CA PRO A 173 -2.63 -25.70 19.76
C PRO A 173 -1.28 -25.53 20.47
N GLY A 174 -1.08 -24.40 21.14
CA GLY A 174 0.14 -24.07 21.88
C GLY A 174 1.26 -23.42 21.06
N GLU A 175 1.08 -23.23 19.74
CA GLU A 175 2.09 -22.59 18.88
C GLU A 175 2.05 -21.05 18.93
N ARG A 176 3.20 -20.42 18.61
CA ARG A 176 3.34 -18.95 18.53
C ARG A 176 3.02 -18.43 17.14
N LEU A 177 2.82 -17.12 17.00
CA LEU A 177 2.52 -16.50 15.71
C LEU A 177 3.56 -16.84 14.63
N THR A 178 4.83 -16.87 15.01
CA THR A 178 5.94 -17.22 14.10
C THR A 178 5.80 -18.62 13.51
N ASP A 179 5.24 -19.56 14.27
CA ASP A 179 5.03 -20.93 13.82
C ASP A 179 3.85 -20.97 12.82
N GLY A 180 2.78 -20.21 13.06
CA GLY A 180 1.68 -20.02 12.10
C GLY A 180 2.13 -19.39 10.78
N ILE A 181 2.99 -18.37 10.83
CA ILE A 181 3.62 -17.77 9.64
C ILE A 181 4.45 -18.83 8.90
N GLN A 182 5.22 -19.63 9.63
CA GLN A 182 6.02 -20.70 9.03
C GLN A 182 5.15 -21.75 8.34
N HIS A 183 4.09 -22.20 9.00
CA HIS A 183 3.15 -23.17 8.44
C HIS A 183 2.37 -22.63 7.24
N TYR A 184 2.10 -21.32 7.19
CA TYR A 184 1.55 -20.66 6.00
C TYR A 184 2.53 -20.76 4.83
N VAL A 185 3.78 -20.41 5.08
CA VAL A 185 4.87 -20.43 4.08
C VAL A 185 5.08 -21.84 3.54
N GLU A 186 5.09 -22.87 4.39
CA GLU A 186 5.24 -24.28 3.98
C GLU A 186 4.07 -24.80 3.14
N ARG A 187 2.87 -24.22 3.31
CA ARG A 187 1.68 -24.55 2.52
C ARG A 187 1.61 -23.84 1.18
N GLN A 188 2.52 -22.89 0.90
CA GLN A 188 2.51 -22.16 -0.37
C GLN A 188 2.93 -23.06 -1.54
N THR A 189 1.99 -23.31 -2.45
CA THR A 189 2.21 -24.13 -3.65
C THR A 189 2.55 -23.29 -4.89
N SER A 190 2.31 -21.97 -4.85
CA SER A 190 2.55 -21.07 -5.98
C SER A 190 4.04 -21.03 -6.35
N GLU A 191 4.34 -21.34 -7.62
CA GLU A 191 5.71 -21.21 -8.15
C GLU A 191 6.22 -19.77 -8.11
N GLU A 192 5.33 -18.80 -8.23
CA GLU A 192 5.66 -17.39 -8.10
C GLU A 192 6.08 -17.06 -6.67
N PHE A 193 5.30 -17.49 -5.67
CA PHE A 193 5.68 -17.33 -4.26
C PHE A 193 7.00 -18.02 -3.96
N LYS A 194 7.18 -19.25 -4.47
CA LYS A 194 8.43 -19.99 -4.27
C LYS A 194 9.62 -19.23 -4.80
N ARG A 195 9.55 -18.74 -6.04
CA ARG A 195 10.63 -17.98 -6.68
C ARG A 195 10.88 -16.63 -6.00
N ALA A 196 9.82 -15.91 -5.64
CA ALA A 196 9.93 -14.56 -5.11
C ALA A 196 10.32 -14.52 -3.62
N ILE A 197 9.92 -15.53 -2.85
CA ILE A 197 10.06 -15.56 -1.38
C ILE A 197 10.85 -16.78 -0.90
N LEU A 198 10.41 -18.00 -1.21
CA LEU A 198 10.98 -19.21 -0.57
C LEU A 198 12.41 -19.53 -0.99
N ASN A 199 12.72 -19.36 -2.27
CA ASN A 199 14.00 -19.74 -2.85
C ASN A 199 15.11 -18.71 -2.54
N ASP A 200 14.75 -17.59 -1.94
CA ASP A 200 15.67 -16.53 -1.51
C ASP A 200 15.61 -16.38 0.03
N PRO A 201 16.65 -16.83 0.76
CA PRO A 201 16.68 -16.76 2.22
C PRO A 201 16.51 -15.35 2.80
N GLU A 202 17.00 -14.31 2.11
CA GLU A 202 16.86 -12.93 2.57
C GLU A 202 15.41 -12.46 2.41
N ARG A 203 14.77 -12.80 1.29
CA ARG A 203 13.34 -12.50 1.06
C ARG A 203 12.44 -13.25 2.02
N LEU A 204 12.72 -14.53 2.27
CA LEU A 204 11.98 -15.31 3.27
C LEU A 204 12.10 -14.72 4.68
N LEU A 205 13.31 -14.28 5.07
CA LEU A 205 13.51 -13.61 6.36
C LEU A 205 12.76 -12.27 6.41
N ALA A 206 12.80 -11.48 5.34
CA ALA A 206 12.07 -10.22 5.24
C ALA A 206 10.55 -10.43 5.33
N PHE A 207 10.02 -11.45 4.66
CA PHE A 207 8.62 -11.87 4.74
C PHE A 207 8.20 -12.17 6.18
N ARG A 208 8.94 -13.06 6.86
CA ARG A 208 8.63 -13.44 8.25
C ARG A 208 8.68 -12.23 9.18
N ARG A 209 9.70 -11.37 9.04
CA ARG A 209 9.84 -10.15 9.85
C ARG A 209 8.70 -9.16 9.60
N PHE A 210 8.31 -8.99 8.35
CA PHE A 210 7.22 -8.09 7.98
C PHE A 210 5.91 -8.52 8.64
N TYR A 211 5.48 -9.75 8.44
CA TYR A 211 4.20 -10.24 9.00
C TYR A 211 4.22 -10.43 10.52
N HIS A 212 5.40 -10.57 11.12
CA HIS A 212 5.51 -10.64 12.58
C HIS A 212 5.50 -9.26 13.25
N LEU A 213 6.06 -8.22 12.64
CA LEU A 213 6.35 -6.95 13.32
C LEU A 213 5.73 -5.71 12.67
N ARG A 214 5.51 -5.71 11.36
CA ARG A 214 5.24 -4.49 10.58
C ARG A 214 3.93 -4.53 9.80
N ALA A 215 3.35 -5.69 9.53
CA ALA A 215 2.13 -5.79 8.75
C ALA A 215 0.96 -5.09 9.46
N SER A 216 0.68 -3.86 9.01
CA SER A 216 -0.39 -2.97 9.48
C SER A 216 -0.41 -1.72 8.60
N VAL A 217 -1.44 -0.89 8.76
CA VAL A 217 -1.52 0.41 8.07
C VAL A 217 -0.36 1.35 8.39
N ALA A 218 0.30 1.21 9.55
CA ALA A 218 1.38 2.08 10.02
C ALA A 218 2.67 1.99 9.18
N TRP A 219 2.76 1.01 8.27
CA TRP A 219 3.90 0.83 7.38
C TRP A 219 3.50 0.90 5.90
N SER A 220 2.32 1.44 5.60
CA SER A 220 1.78 1.57 4.25
C SER A 220 1.61 3.02 3.85
N LYS A 221 2.28 3.40 2.75
CA LYS A 221 2.10 4.72 2.13
C LYS A 221 0.64 5.01 1.76
N GLY A 222 -0.04 4.03 1.18
CA GLY A 222 -1.44 4.22 0.80
C GLY A 222 -2.34 4.42 2.00
N ALA A 223 -2.14 3.61 3.05
CA ALA A 223 -2.94 3.72 4.26
C ALA A 223 -2.70 5.04 5.03
N HIS A 224 -1.49 5.61 4.92
CA HIS A 224 -1.23 6.95 5.45
C HIS A 224 -2.00 8.05 4.71
N ASP A 225 -2.07 7.97 3.38
CA ASP A 225 -2.87 8.91 2.61
C ASP A 225 -4.37 8.70 2.89
N GLU A 226 -4.84 7.46 3.01
CA GLU A 226 -6.22 7.12 3.44
C GLU A 226 -6.55 7.68 4.82
N TRP A 227 -5.63 7.58 5.79
CA TRP A 227 -5.78 8.23 7.08
C TRP A 227 -5.97 9.74 6.93
N ASN A 228 -5.10 10.39 6.16
CA ASN A 228 -5.17 11.83 5.93
C ASN A 228 -6.45 12.25 5.19
N ILE A 229 -6.96 11.43 4.28
CA ILE A 229 -8.25 11.63 3.61
C ILE A 229 -9.37 11.70 4.66
N PHE A 230 -9.47 10.71 5.56
CA PHE A 230 -10.50 10.70 6.60
C PHE A 230 -10.35 11.83 7.62
N VAL A 231 -9.12 12.19 8.00
CA VAL A 231 -8.87 13.36 8.87
C VAL A 231 -9.39 14.64 8.20
N ARG A 232 -9.13 14.85 6.91
CA ARG A 232 -9.59 16.04 6.18
C ARG A 232 -11.11 16.04 5.98
N ILE A 233 -11.72 14.89 5.74
CA ILE A 233 -13.17 14.73 5.72
C ILE A 233 -13.74 15.14 7.09
N ASN A 234 -13.21 14.61 8.18
CA ASN A 234 -13.68 14.90 9.53
C ASN A 234 -13.49 16.36 9.94
N LYS A 235 -12.42 17.04 9.50
CA LYS A 235 -12.22 18.48 9.71
C LYS A 235 -13.28 19.35 9.02
N LYS A 236 -13.90 18.86 7.93
CA LYS A 236 -15.01 19.56 7.26
C LYS A 236 -16.37 19.26 7.91
N ARG A 237 -16.45 18.22 8.73
CA ARG A 237 -17.69 17.78 9.41
C ARG A 237 -17.76 18.40 10.80
N GLY A 238 -18.97 18.65 11.28
CA GLY A 238 -19.19 19.13 12.64
C GLY A 238 -18.92 18.03 13.68
N VAL A 239 -18.62 18.43 14.91
CA VAL A 239 -18.56 17.52 16.07
C VAL A 239 -19.93 16.84 16.23
N GLY A 240 -19.95 15.51 16.19
CA GLY A 240 -21.18 14.69 16.17
C GLY A 240 -21.50 14.08 14.80
N GLU A 241 -20.98 14.66 13.72
CA GLU A 241 -21.14 14.15 12.35
C GLU A 241 -19.89 13.43 11.85
N GLN A 242 -18.74 13.52 12.54
CA GLN A 242 -17.49 12.90 12.12
C GLN A 242 -17.65 11.38 11.89
N ILE A 243 -16.96 10.88 10.86
CA ILE A 243 -16.88 9.44 10.57
C ILE A 243 -15.97 8.80 11.63
N PRO A 244 -16.48 7.84 12.43
CA PRO A 244 -15.67 7.16 13.42
C PRO A 244 -14.57 6.34 12.77
N MET A 245 -13.37 6.46 13.33
CA MET A 245 -12.17 5.76 12.86
C MET A 245 -11.74 4.74 13.92
N LEU A 246 -11.47 3.51 13.48
CA LEU A 246 -10.95 2.44 14.32
C LEU A 246 -9.58 1.97 13.82
N PHE A 247 -8.68 1.63 14.74
CA PHE A 247 -7.41 0.98 14.43
C PHE A 247 -7.27 -0.29 15.27
N ASP A 248 -7.00 -1.42 14.61
CA ASP A 248 -6.77 -2.73 15.26
C ASP A 248 -7.88 -3.11 16.27
N GLY A 249 -9.13 -2.85 15.90
CA GLY A 249 -10.30 -3.16 16.72
C GLY A 249 -10.62 -2.16 17.83
N ARG A 250 -9.87 -1.06 17.96
CA ARG A 250 -10.10 0.00 18.95
C ARG A 250 -10.53 1.29 18.29
N ALA A 251 -11.48 2.00 18.90
CA ALA A 251 -11.79 3.37 18.52
C ALA A 251 -10.57 4.27 18.76
N LEU A 252 -10.33 5.18 17.82
CA LEU A 252 -9.32 6.21 17.97
C LEU A 252 -9.81 7.30 18.93
N SER A 253 -8.86 7.94 19.62
CA SER A 253 -9.14 9.15 20.40
C SER A 253 -9.50 10.33 19.49
N PRO A 254 -10.20 11.35 20.00
CA PRO A 254 -10.49 12.56 19.23
C PRO A 254 -9.23 13.21 18.62
N ALA A 255 -8.11 13.21 19.35
CA ALA A 255 -6.85 13.75 18.86
C ALA A 255 -6.31 12.94 17.66
N GLU A 256 -6.37 11.61 17.72
CA GLU A 256 -5.95 10.74 16.61
C GLU A 256 -6.83 10.95 15.37
N MET A 257 -8.15 11.12 15.54
CA MET A 257 -9.09 11.33 14.43
C MET A 257 -8.92 12.67 13.70
N GLU A 258 -8.18 13.63 14.27
CA GLU A 258 -7.98 14.96 13.72
C GLU A 258 -6.52 15.26 13.32
N THR A 259 -5.61 14.30 13.56
CA THR A 259 -4.17 14.46 13.30
C THR A 259 -3.77 13.81 11.99
N GLU A 260 -3.28 14.61 11.04
CA GLU A 260 -2.66 14.09 9.82
C GLU A 260 -1.27 13.50 10.13
N ILE A 261 -0.92 12.44 9.41
CA ILE A 261 0.34 11.72 9.50
C ILE A 261 1.17 11.88 8.21
N GLU A 262 2.37 11.31 8.19
CA GLU A 262 3.29 11.42 7.05
C GLU A 262 2.63 10.99 5.74
N ARG A 263 2.70 11.83 4.70
CA ARG A 263 2.16 11.54 3.37
C ARG A 263 2.86 10.35 2.71
N GLY A 264 2.09 9.52 2.03
CA GLY A 264 2.59 8.39 1.27
C GLY A 264 2.97 8.76 -0.17
N TYR A 265 1.94 8.97 -0.98
CA TYR A 265 1.97 9.32 -2.41
C TYR A 265 1.44 10.72 -2.68
N GLU A 266 0.74 11.33 -1.73
CA GLU A 266 0.25 12.71 -1.86
C GLU A 266 1.42 13.70 -2.07
N LEU A 267 1.29 14.54 -3.09
CA LEU A 267 2.24 15.59 -3.42
C LEU A 267 2.12 16.78 -2.46
N LYS A 268 3.22 17.50 -2.25
CA LYS A 268 3.17 18.76 -1.51
C LYS A 268 2.32 19.80 -2.28
N PRO A 269 1.52 20.63 -1.58
CA PRO A 269 0.82 21.77 -2.15
C PRO A 269 1.72 22.57 -3.09
#